data_AF-A0A3R9V8S2-F1
#
_entry.id   AF-A0A3R9V8S2-F1
#
_cell.length_a   1.000
_cell.length_b   1.000
_cell.length_c   1.000
_cell.angle_alpha   90.00
_cell.angle_beta   90.00
_cell.angle_gamma   90.00
#
_symmetry.space_group_name_H-M   'P 1'
#
loop_
_entity.id
_entity.type
_entity.pdbx_description
1 polymer ?
#
loop_
_entity_poly.entity_id
_entity_poly.type
_entity_poly.pdbx_seq_one_letter_code
_entity_poly.pdbx_strand_id
1 'polypeptide(L)'
;MDEHEAHDEHEAHDEQDEHEAQDEQAGRSPQADTLAPLTLVREHTVYSCVMGSRAFGLATGASDTDRRGVYLAPTPSFWGFDKPPTHVEGPREEQFSWELERFCELALKANPNILECLHSPLVEVLTPVGAELLDLRGAFLSRRAHASFSRYAVSQRGKLEADVRLHGGPRWKHAMHLLRLLLSCRDLLRTGRLTIDVGPYREELLAVKHGERGWDEVTAWMTRLFEETEAALRTTTLPAEPDRARVTDFLRRTRRASAAAAA
;
A
#
# COMPACT_ATOMS: atom_id res chain seq x y z
N MET A 1 -15.48 -13.08 34.56
CA MET A 1 -14.87 -13.84 33.46
C MET A 1 -15.83 -13.72 32.31
N ASP A 2 -15.73 -12.61 31.59
CA ASP A 2 -16.37 -12.33 30.31
C ASP A 2 -15.56 -11.18 29.70
N GLU A 3 -14.66 -11.50 28.78
CA GLU A 3 -13.74 -10.56 28.10
C GLU A 3 -13.70 -10.83 26.57
N HIS A 4 -14.74 -11.47 26.00
CA HIS A 4 -14.74 -11.87 24.59
C HIS A 4 -15.51 -10.96 23.62
N GLU A 5 -16.03 -9.82 24.07
CA GLU A 5 -16.92 -8.99 23.24
C GLU A 5 -16.36 -7.62 22.81
N ALA A 6 -15.04 -7.37 22.98
CA ALA A 6 -14.45 -6.04 22.73
C ALA A 6 -13.55 -5.93 21.49
N HIS A 7 -13.44 -6.97 20.66
CA HIS A 7 -12.48 -6.99 19.54
C HIS A 7 -13.08 -6.81 18.14
N ASP A 8 -14.42 -6.73 18.02
CA ASP A 8 -15.12 -6.67 16.73
C ASP A 8 -15.46 -5.23 16.26
N GLU A 9 -15.23 -4.21 17.11
CA GLU A 9 -15.57 -2.80 16.77
C GLU A 9 -14.42 -2.02 16.13
N HIS A 10 -13.18 -2.52 16.14
CA HIS A 10 -12.02 -1.75 15.63
C HIS A 10 -11.66 -2.02 14.17
N GLU A 11 -12.10 -3.13 13.58
CA GLU A 11 -11.81 -3.46 12.17
C GLU A 11 -12.91 -2.97 11.21
N ALA A 12 -14.10 -2.67 11.73
CA ALA A 12 -15.17 -2.02 10.99
C ALA A 12 -14.84 -0.55 10.61
N HIS A 13 -13.96 0.11 11.37
CA HIS A 13 -13.61 1.52 11.14
C HIS A 13 -12.65 1.75 9.97
N ASP A 14 -11.83 0.77 9.58
CA ASP A 14 -10.85 0.95 8.49
C ASP A 14 -11.43 0.61 7.10
N GLU A 15 -12.55 -0.15 7.03
CA GLU A 15 -13.32 -0.39 5.79
C GLU A 15 -14.58 0.53 5.68
N GLN A 16 -15.04 1.17 6.77
CA GLN A 16 -16.12 2.17 6.74
C GLN A 16 -15.66 3.56 6.24
N ASP A 17 -14.39 3.91 6.43
CA ASP A 17 -13.81 5.16 5.89
C ASP A 17 -13.77 5.19 4.34
N GLU A 18 -13.91 4.03 3.67
CA GLU A 18 -13.98 3.94 2.20
C GLU A 18 -15.42 4.06 1.64
N HIS A 19 -16.47 3.92 2.47
CA HIS A 19 -17.87 3.90 2.02
C HIS A 19 -18.69 5.14 2.40
N GLU A 20 -18.29 5.95 3.39
CA GLU A 20 -19.00 7.18 3.77
C GLU A 20 -18.66 8.41 2.91
N ALA A 21 -17.67 8.31 2.01
CA ALA A 21 -17.28 9.41 1.12
C ALA A 21 -18.25 9.70 -0.05
N GLN A 22 -19.35 8.93 -0.18
CA GLN A 22 -20.20 8.95 -1.38
C GLN A 22 -21.50 9.75 -1.27
N ASP A 23 -21.87 10.35 -0.12
CA ASP A 23 -23.23 10.94 0.05
C ASP A 23 -23.33 12.41 0.53
N GLU A 24 -22.25 13.21 0.44
CA GLU A 24 -22.29 14.65 0.80
C GLU A 24 -21.94 15.62 -0.35
N GLN A 25 -22.24 15.27 -1.60
CA GLN A 25 -22.18 16.21 -2.73
C GLN A 25 -23.57 16.71 -3.14
N ALA A 26 -24.21 17.49 -2.27
CA ALA A 26 -25.35 18.31 -2.66
C ALA A 26 -25.32 19.68 -1.95
N GLY A 27 -24.54 20.60 -2.51
CA GLY A 27 -24.73 22.05 -2.31
C GLY A 27 -23.56 22.80 -1.71
N ARG A 28 -22.59 23.22 -2.53
CA ARG A 28 -21.75 24.39 -2.21
C ARG A 28 -21.56 25.31 -3.42
N SER A 29 -21.81 26.59 -3.18
CA SER A 29 -21.70 27.72 -4.11
C SER A 29 -20.27 27.95 -4.61
N PRO A 30 -20.08 28.61 -5.77
CA PRO A 30 -18.79 28.74 -6.43
C PRO A 30 -18.05 29.98 -5.91
N GLN A 31 -17.40 29.89 -4.74
CA GLN A 31 -16.37 30.86 -4.31
C GLN A 31 -15.67 30.37 -3.03
N ALA A 32 -14.62 29.56 -3.20
CA ALA A 32 -13.50 29.43 -2.27
C ALA A 32 -12.31 28.82 -3.02
N ASP A 33 -11.20 29.54 -3.06
CA ASP A 33 -9.93 29.23 -3.73
C ASP A 33 -9.17 28.10 -2.98
N THR A 34 -9.87 27.00 -2.70
CA THR A 34 -9.27 25.76 -2.20
C THR A 34 -8.77 25.02 -3.43
N LEU A 35 -7.46 24.71 -3.50
CA LEU A 35 -6.93 23.89 -4.60
C LEU A 35 -7.83 22.68 -4.75
N ALA A 36 -8.55 22.57 -5.89
CA ALA A 36 -9.40 21.43 -6.14
C ALA A 36 -8.54 20.16 -5.96
N PRO A 37 -9.02 19.08 -5.31
CA PRO A 37 -8.20 17.91 -5.00
C PRO A 37 -7.40 17.37 -6.21
N LEU A 38 -8.00 17.41 -7.40
CA LEU A 38 -7.33 17.02 -8.64
C LEU A 38 -6.17 17.94 -9.05
N THR A 39 -6.20 19.22 -8.70
CA THR A 39 -5.09 20.16 -8.90
C THR A 39 -3.89 19.77 -8.04
N LEU A 40 -4.08 19.30 -6.80
CA LEU A 40 -3.00 18.79 -5.97
C LEU A 40 -2.27 17.63 -6.66
N VAL A 41 -3.02 16.69 -7.23
CA VAL A 41 -2.41 15.57 -7.98
C VAL A 41 -1.73 16.06 -9.25
N ARG A 42 -2.35 16.96 -10.01
CA ARG A 42 -1.80 17.43 -11.31
C ARG A 42 -0.53 18.25 -11.16
N GLU A 43 -0.47 19.13 -10.17
CA GLU A 43 0.57 20.16 -10.05
C GLU A 43 1.59 19.88 -8.95
N HIS A 44 1.24 19.04 -7.97
CA HIS A 44 2.07 18.80 -6.79
C HIS A 44 2.51 17.34 -6.62
N THR A 45 2.30 16.46 -7.61
CA THR A 45 2.86 15.11 -7.59
C THR A 45 4.39 15.16 -7.56
N VAL A 46 4.99 14.57 -6.52
CA VAL A 46 6.45 14.44 -6.37
C VAL A 46 6.96 13.08 -6.82
N TYR A 47 6.10 12.05 -6.75
CA TYR A 47 6.41 10.69 -7.15
C TYR A 47 5.16 10.01 -7.71
N SER A 48 5.27 9.31 -8.83
CA SER A 48 4.24 8.37 -9.26
C SER A 48 4.83 7.15 -9.95
N CYS A 49 4.15 6.02 -9.81
CA CYS A 49 4.53 4.76 -10.43
C CYS A 49 3.32 3.96 -10.90
N VAL A 50 3.58 3.05 -11.83
CA VAL A 50 2.63 1.98 -12.16
C VAL A 50 2.77 0.88 -11.12
N MET A 51 1.63 0.37 -10.65
CA MET A 51 1.52 -0.73 -9.69
C MET A 51 0.74 -1.90 -10.30
N GLY A 52 0.31 -2.84 -9.45
CA GLY A 52 -0.52 -3.96 -9.86
C GLY A 52 0.22 -4.96 -10.72
N SER A 53 -0.53 -5.66 -11.59
CA SER A 53 0.00 -6.80 -12.35
C SER A 53 1.22 -6.45 -13.22
N ARG A 54 1.35 -5.21 -13.69
CA ARG A 54 2.53 -4.75 -14.46
C ARG A 54 3.78 -4.67 -13.59
N ALA A 55 3.68 -4.05 -12.41
CA ALA A 55 4.81 -3.90 -11.50
C ALA A 55 5.25 -5.22 -10.87
N PHE A 56 4.30 -6.15 -10.66
CA PHE A 56 4.58 -7.46 -10.08
C PHE A 56 5.08 -8.49 -11.08
N GLY A 57 5.25 -8.14 -12.36
CA GLY A 57 5.64 -9.13 -13.37
C GLY A 57 4.56 -10.20 -13.58
N LEU A 58 3.27 -9.81 -13.51
CA LEU A 58 2.08 -10.66 -13.67
C LEU A 58 1.14 -10.19 -14.80
N ALA A 59 1.52 -9.15 -15.54
CA ALA A 59 0.66 -8.58 -16.57
C ALA A 59 0.39 -9.56 -17.72
N THR A 60 -0.81 -9.44 -18.27
CA THR A 60 -1.27 -10.08 -19.52
C THR A 60 -1.79 -9.00 -20.48
N GLY A 61 -2.16 -9.37 -21.71
CA GLY A 61 -2.65 -8.39 -22.70
C GLY A 61 -3.89 -7.59 -22.27
N ALA A 62 -4.65 -8.09 -21.29
CA ALA A 62 -5.86 -7.45 -20.75
C ALA A 62 -5.64 -6.68 -19.43
N SER A 63 -4.40 -6.57 -18.95
CA SER A 63 -4.13 -5.91 -17.67
C SER A 63 -4.46 -4.41 -17.71
N ASP A 64 -5.07 -3.94 -16.64
CA ASP A 64 -5.30 -2.54 -16.24
C ASP A 64 -4.03 -1.86 -15.72
N THR A 65 -3.96 -0.53 -15.82
CA THR A 65 -2.78 0.23 -15.39
C THR A 65 -3.07 1.01 -14.12
N ASP A 66 -2.91 0.34 -12.98
CA ASP A 66 -2.91 0.96 -11.66
C ASP A 66 -1.80 2.00 -11.54
N ARG A 67 -2.17 3.23 -11.21
CA ARG A 67 -1.24 4.31 -10.90
C ARG A 67 -1.34 4.68 -9.45
N ARG A 68 -0.18 4.78 -8.82
CA ARG A 68 -0.05 5.17 -7.42
C ARG A 68 0.89 6.36 -7.34
N GLY A 69 0.43 7.41 -6.67
CA GLY A 69 1.11 8.71 -6.61
C GLY A 69 1.33 9.20 -5.19
N VAL A 70 2.23 10.15 -5.06
CA VAL A 70 2.47 10.94 -3.85
C VAL A 70 2.51 12.39 -4.25
N TYR A 71 1.64 13.21 -3.68
CA TYR A 71 1.66 14.66 -3.85
C TYR A 71 2.12 15.36 -2.58
N LEU A 72 2.86 16.46 -2.77
CA LEU A 72 3.28 17.35 -1.69
C LEU A 72 2.32 18.54 -1.66
N ALA A 73 1.30 18.48 -0.81
CA ALA A 73 0.41 19.62 -0.64
C ALA A 73 1.22 20.86 -0.20
N PRO A 74 0.97 22.05 -0.80
CA PRO A 74 1.66 23.29 -0.43
C PRO A 74 1.60 23.51 1.07
N THR A 75 2.76 23.68 1.71
CA THR A 75 2.83 23.74 3.18
C THR A 75 1.91 24.81 3.81
N PRO A 76 1.74 26.01 3.22
CA PRO A 76 0.79 27.00 3.74
C PRO A 76 -0.67 26.51 3.80
N SER A 77 -1.09 25.54 2.98
CA SER A 77 -2.45 25.02 2.99
C SER A 77 -2.80 24.28 4.29
N PHE A 78 -1.81 23.92 5.11
CA PHE A 78 -2.04 23.30 6.42
C PHE A 78 -2.32 24.32 7.53
N TRP A 79 -2.14 25.63 7.29
CA TRP A 79 -2.37 26.66 8.30
C TRP A 79 -3.84 27.08 8.42
N GLY A 80 -4.68 26.70 7.44
CA GLY A 80 -6.13 26.90 7.49
C GLY A 80 -6.86 25.86 8.37
N PHE A 81 -8.16 26.08 8.58
CA PHE A 81 -9.04 25.11 9.25
C PHE A 81 -9.33 23.91 8.34
N ASP A 82 -9.58 24.16 7.05
CA ASP A 82 -9.73 23.12 6.04
C ASP A 82 -8.35 22.56 5.67
N LYS A 83 -8.09 21.32 6.07
CA LYS A 83 -6.82 20.65 5.76
C LYS A 83 -6.85 20.13 4.32
N PRO A 84 -5.71 20.07 3.62
CA PRO A 84 -5.66 19.37 2.35
C PRO A 84 -6.07 17.90 2.56
N PRO A 85 -6.70 17.27 1.56
CA PRO A 85 -7.08 15.87 1.65
C PRO A 85 -5.84 15.01 1.89
N THR A 86 -6.00 13.89 2.59
CA THR A 86 -4.90 12.94 2.88
C THR A 86 -4.60 12.02 1.70
N HIS A 87 -5.55 11.92 0.76
CA HIS A 87 -5.45 11.18 -0.49
C HIS A 87 -6.43 11.75 -1.52
N VAL A 88 -6.22 11.42 -2.79
CA VAL A 88 -7.08 11.84 -3.91
C VAL A 88 -7.14 10.70 -4.93
N GLU A 89 -8.35 10.36 -5.33
CA GLU A 89 -8.62 9.52 -6.50
C GLU A 89 -8.70 10.38 -7.77
N GLY A 90 -8.21 9.83 -8.88
CA GLY A 90 -8.11 10.54 -10.13
C GLY A 90 -6.79 11.30 -10.32
N PRO A 91 -6.68 12.11 -11.38
CA PRO A 91 -7.71 12.43 -12.38
C PRO A 91 -7.98 11.33 -13.42
N ARG A 92 -7.20 10.24 -13.44
CA ARG A 92 -7.47 9.06 -14.29
C ARG A 92 -8.22 8.00 -13.50
N GLU A 93 -9.00 7.16 -14.17
CA GLU A 93 -9.83 6.11 -13.55
C GLU A 93 -9.04 5.22 -12.58
N GLU A 94 -7.86 4.74 -12.99
CA GLU A 94 -7.00 3.87 -12.16
C GLU A 94 -5.88 4.63 -11.44
N GLN A 95 -6.13 5.86 -10.97
CA GLN A 95 -5.13 6.68 -10.30
C GLN A 95 -5.52 7.00 -8.85
N PHE A 96 -4.64 6.65 -7.92
CA PHE A 96 -4.79 6.95 -6.50
C PHE A 96 -3.52 7.60 -5.99
N SER A 97 -3.61 8.74 -5.31
CA SER A 97 -2.44 9.46 -4.81
C SER A 97 -2.60 9.82 -3.33
N TRP A 98 -1.54 9.64 -2.54
CA TRP A 98 -1.51 10.07 -1.14
C TRP A 98 -0.83 11.42 -0.98
N GLU A 99 -1.25 12.17 0.03
CA GLU A 99 -0.44 13.27 0.54
C GLU A 99 0.86 12.72 1.16
N LEU A 100 1.99 13.41 0.97
CA LEU A 100 3.33 12.95 1.38
C LEU A 100 3.42 12.52 2.86
N GLU A 101 2.86 13.27 3.79
CA GLU A 101 2.89 12.95 5.21
C GLU A 101 2.08 11.68 5.50
N ARG A 102 0.88 11.57 4.92
CA ARG A 102 0.05 10.36 5.03
C ARG A 102 0.78 9.14 4.45
N PHE A 103 1.42 9.29 3.30
CA PHE A 103 2.21 8.22 2.68
C PHE A 103 3.35 7.78 3.61
N CYS A 104 4.12 8.72 4.17
CA CYS A 104 5.20 8.43 5.11
C CYS A 104 4.68 7.75 6.40
N GLU A 105 3.54 8.20 6.93
CA GLU A 105 2.91 7.62 8.12
C GLU A 105 2.55 6.15 7.90
N LEU A 106 1.90 5.84 6.76
CA LEU A 106 1.53 4.48 6.40
C LEU A 106 2.75 3.59 6.14
N ALA A 107 3.80 4.14 5.50
CA ALA A 107 5.06 3.43 5.29
C ALA A 107 5.74 3.07 6.63
N LEU A 108 5.73 3.98 7.62
CA LEU A 108 6.23 3.73 8.98
C LEU A 108 5.41 2.68 9.75
N LYS A 109 4.15 2.46 9.36
CA LYS A 109 3.29 1.37 9.85
C LYS A 109 3.49 0.07 9.05
N ALA A 110 4.42 0.05 8.10
CA ALA A 110 4.72 -1.05 7.20
C ALA A 110 3.52 -1.50 6.34
N ASN A 111 2.65 -0.57 5.95
CA ASN A 111 1.54 -0.87 5.05
C ASN A 111 2.06 -1.46 3.73
N PRO A 112 1.61 -2.67 3.31
CA PRO A 112 2.16 -3.35 2.14
C PRO A 112 2.06 -2.55 0.84
N ASN A 113 0.90 -1.96 0.57
CA ASN A 113 0.66 -1.21 -0.68
C ASN A 113 1.63 -0.04 -0.80
N ILE A 114 1.88 0.66 0.31
CA ILE A 114 2.78 1.82 0.36
C ILE A 114 4.24 1.39 0.23
N LEU A 115 4.66 0.34 0.94
CA LEU A 115 6.02 -0.18 0.83
C LEU A 115 6.31 -0.68 -0.59
N GLU A 116 5.35 -1.35 -1.23
CA GLU A 116 5.49 -1.82 -2.60
C GLU A 116 5.56 -0.66 -3.61
N CYS A 117 4.79 0.42 -3.40
CA CYS A 117 4.89 1.63 -4.21
C CYS A 117 6.32 2.20 -4.21
N LEU A 118 7.00 2.22 -3.07
CA LEU A 118 8.41 2.69 -2.97
C LEU A 118 9.41 1.82 -3.74
N HIS A 119 9.01 0.62 -4.16
CA HIS A 119 9.87 -0.37 -4.81
C HIS A 119 9.40 -0.71 -6.23
N SER A 120 8.45 0.05 -6.80
CA SER A 120 8.04 -0.14 -8.18
C SER A 120 9.16 0.16 -9.16
N PRO A 121 9.44 -0.72 -10.13
CA PRO A 121 10.40 -0.43 -11.19
C PRO A 121 9.82 0.49 -12.28
N LEU A 122 8.52 0.75 -12.26
CA LEU A 122 7.79 1.48 -13.32
C LEU A 122 7.45 2.90 -12.87
N VAL A 123 8.46 3.75 -12.72
CA VAL A 123 8.31 5.14 -12.30
C VAL A 123 7.83 6.01 -13.48
N GLU A 124 6.75 6.78 -13.29
CA GLU A 124 6.20 7.71 -14.30
C GLU A 124 6.59 9.16 -14.00
N VAL A 125 6.58 9.58 -12.72
CA VAL A 125 6.97 10.92 -12.28
C VAL A 125 7.98 10.79 -11.14
N LEU A 126 9.07 11.55 -11.22
CA LEU A 126 10.09 11.62 -10.20
C LEU A 126 10.71 13.02 -10.12
N THR A 127 10.31 13.80 -9.12
CA THR A 127 10.93 15.09 -8.80
C THR A 127 12.13 14.87 -7.86
N PRO A 128 12.96 15.90 -7.59
CA PRO A 128 14.02 15.79 -6.58
C PRO A 128 13.52 15.36 -5.19
N VAL A 129 12.33 15.82 -4.78
CA VAL A 129 11.68 15.39 -3.52
C VAL A 129 11.28 13.92 -3.60
N GLY A 130 10.73 13.48 -4.73
CA GLY A 130 10.41 12.07 -4.96
C GLY A 130 11.64 11.17 -4.96
N ALA A 131 12.75 11.62 -5.55
CA ALA A 131 14.02 10.89 -5.53
C ALA A 131 14.54 10.71 -4.10
N GLU A 132 14.50 11.77 -3.29
CA GLU A 132 14.89 11.69 -1.87
C GLU A 132 13.96 10.72 -1.08
N LEU A 133 12.65 10.74 -1.36
CA LEU A 133 11.71 9.77 -0.77
C LEU A 133 12.08 8.32 -1.15
N LEU A 134 12.43 8.06 -2.41
CA LEU A 134 12.84 6.72 -2.85
C LEU A 134 14.18 6.30 -2.24
N ASP A 135 15.13 7.22 -2.05
CA ASP A 135 16.40 6.95 -1.36
C ASP A 135 16.18 6.59 0.12
N LEU A 136 15.07 7.05 0.71
CA LEU A 136 14.63 6.68 2.06
C LEU A 136 13.89 5.36 2.14
N ARG A 137 13.64 4.64 1.04
CA ARG A 137 12.84 3.39 1.07
C ARG A 137 13.31 2.37 2.12
N GLY A 138 14.62 2.25 2.33
CA GLY A 138 15.21 1.37 3.34
C GLY A 138 14.95 1.81 4.79
N ALA A 139 14.71 3.10 5.03
CA ALA A 139 14.37 3.63 6.35
C ALA A 139 12.98 3.17 6.83
N PHE A 140 12.09 2.78 5.92
CA PHE A 140 10.75 2.27 6.27
C PHE A 140 10.74 0.76 6.56
N LEU A 141 11.77 0.02 6.14
CA LEU A 141 11.81 -1.44 6.28
C LEU A 141 12.21 -1.83 7.71
N SER A 142 11.41 -2.70 8.33
CA SER A 142 11.65 -3.20 9.68
C SER A 142 10.90 -4.52 9.90
N ARG A 143 11.14 -5.16 11.05
CA ARG A 143 10.41 -6.36 11.49
C ARG A 143 8.90 -6.11 11.65
N ARG A 144 8.43 -4.86 11.70
CA ARG A 144 6.99 -4.53 11.65
C ARG A 144 6.28 -5.05 10.39
N ALA A 145 7.01 -5.22 9.29
CA ALA A 145 6.44 -5.78 8.06
C ALA A 145 5.82 -7.15 8.30
N HIS A 146 6.44 -7.99 9.14
CA HIS A 146 5.86 -9.28 9.53
C HIS A 146 4.47 -9.11 10.15
N ALA A 147 4.35 -8.28 11.18
CA ALA A 147 3.08 -8.11 11.88
C ALA A 147 1.99 -7.51 10.98
N SER A 148 2.34 -6.54 10.12
CA SER A 148 1.38 -5.92 9.20
C SER A 148 0.93 -6.89 8.10
N PHE A 149 1.86 -7.57 7.44
CA PHE A 149 1.56 -8.50 6.35
C PHE A 149 0.81 -9.72 6.87
N SER A 150 1.17 -10.25 8.05
CA SER A 150 0.49 -11.39 8.66
C SER A 150 -0.97 -11.07 9.02
N ARG A 151 -1.25 -9.90 9.63
CA ARG A 151 -2.64 -9.49 9.93
C ARG A 151 -3.48 -9.42 8.66
N TYR A 152 -2.96 -8.74 7.63
CA TYR A 152 -3.65 -8.66 6.34
C TYR A 152 -3.87 -10.05 5.73
N ALA A 153 -2.86 -10.91 5.76
CA ALA A 153 -2.93 -12.25 5.20
C ALA A 153 -3.97 -13.14 5.90
N VAL A 154 -4.10 -13.05 7.23
CA VAL A 154 -5.13 -13.78 7.99
C VAL A 154 -6.53 -13.32 7.58
N SER A 155 -6.78 -12.01 7.52
CA SER A 155 -8.06 -11.45 7.09
C SER A 155 -8.44 -11.91 5.67
N GLN A 156 -7.51 -11.82 4.72
CA GLN A 156 -7.75 -12.26 3.34
C GLN A 156 -7.96 -13.78 3.22
N ARG A 157 -7.25 -14.59 4.02
CA ARG A 157 -7.46 -16.04 4.03
C ARG A 157 -8.86 -16.39 4.53
N GLY A 158 -9.34 -15.74 5.60
CA GLY A 158 -10.69 -15.93 6.10
C GLY A 158 -11.77 -15.61 5.06
N LYS A 159 -11.61 -14.52 4.31
CA LYS A 159 -12.50 -14.14 3.19
C LYS A 159 -12.50 -15.22 2.09
N LEU A 160 -11.34 -15.76 1.71
CA LEU A 160 -11.22 -16.82 0.70
C LEU A 160 -11.85 -18.15 1.16
N GLU A 161 -11.62 -18.54 2.41
CA GLU A 161 -12.22 -19.75 2.99
C GLU A 161 -13.76 -19.64 3.06
N ALA A 162 -14.28 -18.44 3.35
CA ALA A 162 -15.72 -18.17 3.29
C ALA A 162 -16.27 -18.31 1.87
N ASP A 163 -15.59 -17.74 0.86
CA ASP A 163 -15.98 -17.87 -0.55
C ASP A 163 -16.04 -19.35 -0.97
N VAL A 164 -15.05 -20.16 -0.56
CA VAL A 164 -15.03 -21.61 -0.85
C VAL A 164 -16.23 -22.33 -0.24
N ARG A 165 -16.58 -22.02 1.02
CA ARG A 165 -17.74 -22.63 1.69
C ARG A 165 -19.06 -22.24 1.03
N LEU A 166 -19.20 -20.99 0.59
CA LEU A 166 -20.45 -20.45 0.05
C LEU A 166 -20.64 -20.74 -1.44
N HIS A 167 -19.54 -20.80 -2.20
CA HIS A 167 -19.57 -20.80 -3.67
C HIS A 167 -18.82 -21.98 -4.30
N GLY A 168 -18.24 -22.88 -3.49
CA GLY A 168 -17.54 -24.07 -3.97
C GLY A 168 -16.12 -23.82 -4.51
N GLY A 169 -15.63 -22.58 -4.43
CA GLY A 169 -14.27 -22.22 -4.83
C GLY A 169 -13.90 -20.79 -4.43
N PRO A 170 -12.59 -20.47 -4.36
CA PRO A 170 -12.13 -19.16 -3.96
C PRO A 170 -12.24 -18.16 -5.12
N ARG A 171 -12.19 -16.86 -4.81
CA ARG A 171 -11.83 -15.85 -5.81
C ARG A 171 -10.34 -15.99 -6.17
N TRP A 172 -10.04 -16.72 -7.24
CA TRP A 172 -8.67 -17.08 -7.65
C TRP A 172 -7.70 -15.89 -7.82
N LYS A 173 -8.17 -14.74 -8.32
CA LYS A 173 -7.37 -13.50 -8.37
C LYS A 173 -6.87 -13.09 -6.97
N HIS A 174 -7.73 -13.18 -5.96
CA HIS A 174 -7.41 -12.82 -4.59
C HIS A 174 -6.51 -13.86 -3.91
N ALA A 175 -6.73 -15.16 -4.18
CA ALA A 175 -5.83 -16.22 -3.71
C ALA A 175 -4.40 -16.02 -4.24
N MET A 176 -4.25 -15.70 -5.53
CA MET A 176 -2.96 -15.37 -6.13
C MET A 176 -2.32 -14.13 -5.49
N HIS A 177 -3.09 -13.05 -5.28
CA HIS A 177 -2.57 -11.84 -4.65
C HIS A 177 -2.09 -12.06 -3.21
N LEU A 178 -2.79 -12.90 -2.44
CA LEU A 178 -2.39 -13.30 -1.10
C LEU A 178 -1.07 -14.07 -1.11
N LEU A 179 -0.93 -15.08 -1.99
CA LEU A 179 0.33 -15.82 -2.14
C LEU A 179 1.49 -14.89 -2.53
N ARG A 180 1.27 -14.00 -3.49
CA ARG A 180 2.25 -12.99 -3.91
C ARG A 180 2.69 -12.11 -2.73
N LEU A 181 1.75 -11.64 -1.92
CA LEU A 181 2.06 -10.83 -0.74
C LEU A 181 2.88 -11.61 0.30
N LEU A 182 2.53 -12.87 0.55
CA LEU A 182 3.26 -13.75 1.47
C LEU A 182 4.70 -14.01 0.98
N LEU A 183 4.89 -14.22 -0.33
CA LEU A 183 6.22 -14.33 -0.95
C LEU A 183 7.05 -13.06 -0.70
N SER A 184 6.48 -11.88 -0.93
CA SER A 184 7.14 -10.60 -0.67
C SER A 184 7.55 -10.43 0.79
N CYS A 185 6.68 -10.78 1.75
CA CYS A 185 6.99 -10.69 3.18
C CYS A 185 8.16 -11.61 3.55
N ARG A 186 8.09 -12.87 3.13
CA ARG A 186 9.10 -13.88 3.38
C ARG A 186 10.46 -13.44 2.84
N ASP A 187 10.50 -12.98 1.60
CA ASP A 187 11.76 -12.61 0.94
C ASP A 187 12.33 -11.31 1.50
N LEU A 188 11.47 -10.36 1.90
CA LEU A 188 11.87 -9.18 2.66
C LEU A 188 12.54 -9.57 3.98
N LEU A 189 11.94 -10.46 4.77
CA LEU A 189 12.52 -10.89 6.04
C LEU A 189 13.84 -11.67 5.86
N ARG A 190 13.94 -12.49 4.80
CA ARG A 190 15.17 -13.25 4.49
C ARG A 190 16.33 -12.37 4.03
N THR A 191 16.05 -11.38 3.19
CA THR A 191 17.08 -10.65 2.44
C THR A 191 17.29 -9.21 2.92
N GLY A 192 16.36 -8.68 3.71
CA GLY A 192 16.31 -7.26 4.07
C GLY A 192 15.94 -6.33 2.91
N ARG A 193 15.54 -6.88 1.75
CA ARG A 193 15.22 -6.12 0.54
C ARG A 193 13.79 -6.45 0.08
N LEU A 194 12.98 -5.42 -0.12
CA LEU A 194 11.65 -5.61 -0.73
C LEU A 194 11.79 -5.62 -2.25
N THR A 195 11.45 -6.76 -2.87
CA THR A 195 11.34 -6.91 -4.32
C THR A 195 9.91 -7.29 -4.62
N ILE A 196 9.25 -6.55 -5.53
CA ILE A 196 7.82 -6.74 -5.81
C ILE A 196 7.54 -7.57 -7.05
N ASP A 197 8.53 -7.73 -7.92
CA ASP A 197 8.45 -8.64 -9.06
C ASP A 197 8.48 -10.09 -8.55
N VAL A 198 7.53 -10.90 -9.02
CA VAL A 198 7.37 -12.28 -8.55
C VAL A 198 8.41 -13.25 -9.12
N GLY A 199 9.15 -12.84 -10.15
CA GLY A 199 10.24 -13.57 -10.77
C GLY A 199 9.88 -15.03 -11.08
N PRO A 200 10.59 -16.02 -10.48
CA PRO A 200 10.38 -17.43 -10.78
C PRO A 200 8.98 -17.95 -10.41
N TYR A 201 8.26 -17.25 -9.54
CA TYR A 201 6.91 -17.64 -9.12
C TYR A 201 5.82 -17.22 -10.11
N ARG A 202 6.15 -16.52 -11.21
CA ARG A 202 5.16 -16.02 -12.17
C ARG A 202 4.23 -17.13 -12.68
N GLU A 203 4.79 -18.23 -13.18
CA GLU A 203 4.01 -19.32 -13.77
C GLU A 203 3.09 -19.97 -12.73
N GLU A 204 3.62 -20.27 -11.55
CA GLU A 204 2.85 -20.87 -10.46
C GLU A 204 1.71 -19.96 -9.98
N LEU A 205 1.95 -18.65 -9.86
CA LEU A 205 0.93 -17.68 -9.47
C LEU A 205 -0.15 -17.51 -10.55
N LEU A 206 0.22 -17.54 -11.84
CA LEU A 206 -0.75 -17.50 -12.93
C LEU A 206 -1.61 -18.77 -12.97
N ALA A 207 -1.03 -19.95 -12.72
CA ALA A 207 -1.78 -21.20 -12.60
C ALA A 207 -2.83 -21.11 -11.48
N VAL A 208 -2.47 -20.52 -10.33
CA VAL A 208 -3.44 -20.23 -9.25
C VAL A 208 -4.52 -19.26 -9.72
N LYS A 209 -4.15 -18.15 -10.38
CA LYS A 209 -5.12 -17.16 -10.89
C LYS A 209 -6.14 -17.78 -11.86
N HIS A 210 -5.73 -18.77 -12.65
CA HIS A 210 -6.60 -19.47 -13.60
C HIS A 210 -7.37 -20.66 -12.99
N GLY A 211 -7.15 -20.98 -11.71
CA GLY A 211 -7.80 -22.12 -11.05
C GLY A 211 -7.26 -23.48 -11.52
N GLU A 212 -6.05 -23.52 -12.06
CA GLU A 212 -5.38 -24.75 -12.52
C GLU A 212 -4.77 -25.56 -11.36
N ARG A 213 -4.78 -24.99 -10.14
CA ARG A 213 -4.27 -25.57 -8.89
C ARG A 213 -5.43 -25.83 -7.95
N GLY A 214 -5.40 -26.97 -7.24
CA GLY A 214 -6.43 -27.29 -6.26
C GLY A 214 -6.42 -26.33 -5.07
N TRP A 215 -7.58 -26.05 -4.47
CA TRP A 215 -7.64 -25.16 -3.30
C TRP A 215 -6.81 -25.68 -2.11
N ASP A 216 -6.78 -27.00 -1.92
CA ASP A 216 -5.95 -27.63 -0.88
C ASP A 216 -4.46 -27.40 -1.12
N GLU A 217 -4.01 -27.45 -2.39
CA GLU A 217 -2.61 -27.17 -2.76
C GLU A 217 -2.25 -25.70 -2.51
N VAL A 218 -3.16 -24.79 -2.84
CA VAL A 218 -3.01 -23.35 -2.59
C VAL A 218 -2.95 -23.07 -1.10
N THR A 219 -3.82 -23.69 -0.31
CA THR A 219 -3.83 -23.56 1.15
C THR A 219 -2.55 -24.13 1.78
N ALA A 220 -2.08 -25.29 1.31
CA ALA A 220 -0.81 -25.85 1.75
C ALA A 220 0.38 -24.93 1.41
N TRP A 221 0.35 -24.28 0.24
CA TRP A 221 1.35 -23.27 -0.12
C TRP A 221 1.29 -22.05 0.81
N MET A 222 0.11 -21.52 1.10
CA MET A 222 -0.05 -20.42 2.07
C MET A 222 0.54 -20.79 3.43
N THR A 223 0.19 -21.95 3.98
CA THR A 223 0.71 -22.45 5.26
C THR A 223 2.22 -22.54 5.28
N ARG A 224 2.82 -23.14 4.23
CA ARG A 224 4.27 -23.20 4.08
C ARG A 224 4.91 -21.81 4.05
N LEU A 225 4.31 -20.84 3.34
CA LEU A 225 4.84 -19.48 3.31
C LEU A 225 4.77 -18.79 4.68
N PHE A 226 3.70 -19.03 5.46
CA PHE A 226 3.65 -18.55 6.84
C PHE A 226 4.78 -19.12 7.68
N GLU A 227 4.99 -20.44 7.65
CA GLU A 227 6.07 -21.10 8.39
C GLU A 227 7.47 -20.59 7.97
N GLU A 228 7.68 -20.44 6.66
CA GLU A 228 8.91 -19.88 6.09
C GLU A 228 9.14 -18.42 6.54
N THR A 229 8.07 -17.64 6.66
CA THR A 229 8.10 -16.24 7.12
C THR A 229 8.43 -16.16 8.61
N GLU A 230 7.81 -17.01 9.45
CA GLU A 230 8.14 -17.14 10.87
C GLU A 230 9.61 -17.54 11.09
N ALA A 231 10.12 -18.46 10.27
CA ALA A 231 11.52 -18.86 10.32
C ALA A 231 12.46 -17.72 9.92
N ALA A 232 12.11 -16.97 8.87
CA ALA A 232 12.88 -15.81 8.43
C ALA A 232 12.91 -14.71 9.51
N LEU A 233 11.79 -14.46 10.21
CA LEU A 233 11.72 -13.45 11.27
C LEU A 233 12.75 -13.70 12.39
N ARG A 234 13.03 -14.97 12.71
CA ARG A 234 14.00 -15.34 13.77
C ARG A 234 15.46 -15.03 13.39
N THR A 235 15.76 -14.91 12.10
CA THR A 235 17.12 -14.77 11.57
C THR A 235 17.34 -13.49 10.77
N THR A 236 16.30 -12.67 10.59
CA THR A 236 16.33 -11.44 9.80
C THR A 236 17.31 -10.41 10.36
N THR A 237 17.95 -9.66 9.46
CA THR A 237 18.80 -8.53 9.78
C THR A 237 18.04 -7.20 9.79
N LEU A 238 16.73 -7.20 9.52
CA LEU A 238 15.92 -5.99 9.58
C LEU A 238 15.84 -5.43 11.00
N PRO A 239 15.86 -4.10 11.17
CA PRO A 239 15.72 -3.49 12.49
C PRO A 239 14.34 -3.81 13.09
N ALA A 240 14.23 -3.72 14.41
CA ALA A 240 12.94 -3.90 15.10
C ALA A 240 11.88 -2.89 14.63
N GLU A 241 12.32 -1.67 14.35
CA GLU A 241 11.51 -0.48 14.12
C GLU A 241 12.06 0.27 12.90
N PRO A 242 11.21 0.95 12.11
CA PRO A 242 11.68 1.79 11.02
C PRO A 242 12.38 3.03 11.56
N ASP A 243 13.25 3.64 10.75
CA ASP A 243 13.97 4.86 11.11
C ASP A 243 13.07 6.09 10.99
N ARG A 244 12.22 6.26 12.00
CA ARG A 244 11.30 7.40 12.11
C ARG A 244 12.05 8.74 12.14
N ALA A 245 13.27 8.78 12.68
CA ALA A 245 14.03 10.02 12.78
C ALA A 245 14.43 10.54 11.39
N ARG A 246 14.97 9.67 10.52
CA ARG A 246 15.31 10.02 9.14
C ARG A 246 14.09 10.45 8.32
N VAL A 247 12.98 9.73 8.45
CA VAL A 247 11.72 10.09 7.77
C VAL A 247 11.17 11.43 8.25
N THR A 248 11.25 11.69 9.57
CA THR A 248 10.80 12.97 10.15
C THR A 248 11.68 14.14 9.69
N ASP A 249 12.99 13.96 9.62
CA ASP A 249 13.91 14.99 9.12
C ASP A 249 13.59 15.36 7.66
N PHE A 250 13.43 14.35 6.80
CA PHE A 250 13.01 14.55 5.41
C PHE A 250 11.70 15.32 5.31
N LEU A 251 10.65 14.89 6.02
CA LEU A 251 9.36 15.56 5.97
C LEU A 251 9.47 17.03 6.41
N ARG A 252 10.22 17.31 7.49
CA ARG A 252 10.44 18.67 7.99
C ARG A 252 11.17 19.54 6.97
N ARG A 253 12.25 19.06 6.35
CA ARG A 253 12.99 19.81 5.33
C ARG A 253 12.13 20.08 4.10
N THR A 254 11.41 19.07 3.63
CA THR A 254 10.50 19.18 2.48
C THR A 254 9.39 20.21 2.73
N ARG A 255 8.76 20.19 3.92
CA ARG A 255 7.75 21.19 4.30
C ARG A 255 8.32 22.60 4.40
N ARG A 256 9.51 22.76 4.99
CA ARG A 256 10.19 24.08 5.05
C ARG A 256 10.48 24.65 3.66
N ALA A 257 11.00 23.81 2.75
CA ALA A 257 11.27 24.22 1.37
C ALA A 257 9.98 24.60 0.63
N SER A 258 8.91 23.79 0.79
CA SER A 258 7.60 24.08 0.22
C SER A 258 6.99 25.38 0.75
N ALA A 259 7.12 25.68 2.04
CA ALA A 259 6.67 26.95 2.62
C ALA A 259 7.45 28.15 2.07
N ALA A 260 8.77 28.01 1.89
CA ALA A 260 9.62 29.07 1.35
C ALA A 260 9.34 29.34 -0.14
N ALA A 261 8.98 28.32 -0.92
CA ALA A 261 8.65 28.47 -2.34
C ALA A 261 7.27 29.11 -2.59
N ALA A 262 6.40 29.12 -1.58
CA ALA A 262 5.06 29.71 -1.64
C ALA A 262 5.00 31.15 -1.08
N ALA A 263 6.12 31.68 -0.60
CA ALA A 263 6.28 33.04 -0.09
C ALA A 263 6.86 33.97 -1.17
#